data_AF-A0A9X3FV13-F1
#
_entry.id   AF-A0A9X3FV13-F1
#
_cell.length_a   1.000
_cell.length_b   1.000
_cell.length_c   1.000
_cell.angle_alpha   90.00
_cell.angle_beta   90.00
_cell.angle_gamma   90.00
#
_symmetry.space_group_name_H-M   'P 1'
#
loop_
_entity.id
_entity.type
_entity.pdbx_description
1 polymer ?
#
loop_
_entity_poly.entity_id
_entity_poly.type
_entity_poly.pdbx_seq_one_letter_code
_entity_poly.pdbx_strand_id
1 'polypeptide(L)'
;MQRPTEFVREQVTAVRESVATAAAEASTVNTTVSSSVGEFIRTQRNAAEVSLRELSRRAGVSNPYLSQVERGLRKPSAEILAQIARGLKISAETLYEQAGILDRRSGTAGTVAALRADEALSERHKAVLLELYETYTREHAAQLAREQAAAPTTTAPTPTPQEETA
;
A
#
# COMPACT_ATOMS: atom_id res chain seq x y z
N MET A 1 -49.49 -14.93 7.21
CA MET A 1 -48.92 -13.86 8.05
C MET A 1 -47.71 -14.42 8.78
N GLN A 2 -46.49 -14.15 8.29
CA GLN A 2 -45.24 -14.63 8.89
C GLN A 2 -44.99 -13.91 10.24
N ARG A 3 -44.45 -14.61 11.26
CA ARG A 3 -44.27 -14.03 12.60
C ARG A 3 -43.05 -13.07 12.64
N PRO A 4 -43.15 -11.90 13.30
CA PRO A 4 -42.11 -10.84 13.27
C PRO A 4 -40.70 -11.25 13.75
N THR A 5 -40.59 -12.32 14.53
CA THR A 5 -39.32 -12.77 15.14
C THR A 5 -38.40 -13.56 14.21
N GLU A 6 -38.95 -14.14 13.13
CA GLU A 6 -38.18 -14.92 12.15
C GLU A 6 -37.39 -14.00 11.21
N PHE A 7 -38.01 -12.88 10.79
CA PHE A 7 -37.41 -11.87 9.92
C PHE A 7 -36.17 -11.22 10.55
N VAL A 8 -36.19 -10.95 11.87
CA VAL A 8 -35.05 -10.35 12.58
C VAL A 8 -33.89 -11.36 12.68
N ARG A 9 -34.17 -12.65 12.85
CA ARG A 9 -33.12 -13.69 12.89
C ARG A 9 -32.45 -13.88 11.54
N GLU A 10 -33.22 -13.85 10.46
CA GLU A 10 -32.71 -14.01 9.10
C GLU A 10 -31.81 -12.82 8.71
N GLN A 11 -32.23 -11.60 9.00
CA GLN A 11 -31.43 -10.37 8.79
C GLN A 11 -30.14 -10.35 9.62
N VAL A 12 -30.17 -10.79 10.87
CA VAL A 12 -28.96 -10.86 11.73
C VAL A 12 -27.97 -11.91 11.23
N THR A 13 -28.46 -13.02 10.66
CA THR A 13 -27.61 -14.08 10.09
C THR A 13 -26.95 -13.61 8.79
N ALA A 14 -27.71 -12.96 7.91
CA ALA A 14 -27.19 -12.37 6.67
C ALA A 14 -26.14 -11.26 6.94
N VAL A 15 -26.35 -10.40 7.94
CA VAL A 15 -25.37 -9.38 8.36
C VAL A 15 -24.10 -10.03 8.95
N ARG A 16 -24.22 -11.16 9.65
CA ARG A 16 -23.05 -11.89 10.17
C ARG A 16 -22.23 -12.55 9.08
N GLU A 17 -22.87 -13.13 8.07
CA GLU A 17 -22.19 -13.72 6.91
C GLU A 17 -21.51 -12.65 6.04
N SER A 18 -22.14 -11.47 5.88
CA SER A 18 -21.52 -10.36 5.15
C SER A 18 -20.32 -9.75 5.88
N VAL A 19 -20.41 -9.61 7.21
CA VAL A 19 -19.28 -9.15 8.04
C VAL A 19 -18.14 -10.18 8.05
N ALA A 20 -18.44 -11.48 8.06
CA ALA A 20 -17.44 -12.54 7.99
C ALA A 20 -16.68 -12.53 6.65
N THR A 21 -17.42 -12.35 5.55
CA THR A 21 -16.83 -12.23 4.20
C THR A 21 -15.94 -10.99 4.08
N ALA A 22 -16.44 -9.83 4.53
CA ALA A 22 -15.68 -8.58 4.52
C ALA A 22 -14.42 -8.64 5.41
N ALA A 23 -14.48 -9.35 6.54
CA ALA A 23 -13.32 -9.54 7.43
C ALA A 23 -12.25 -10.46 6.80
N ALA A 24 -12.65 -11.49 6.06
CA ALA A 24 -11.73 -12.38 5.36
C ALA A 24 -11.01 -11.67 4.19
N GLU A 25 -11.75 -10.86 3.43
CA GLU A 25 -11.20 -10.01 2.36
C GLU A 25 -10.25 -8.96 2.93
N ALA A 26 -10.66 -8.24 3.97
CA ALA A 26 -9.84 -7.23 4.63
C ALA A 26 -8.54 -7.82 5.20
N SER A 27 -8.60 -9.02 5.80
CA SER A 27 -7.41 -9.71 6.35
C SER A 27 -6.42 -10.13 5.25
N THR A 28 -6.94 -10.62 4.13
CA THR A 28 -6.13 -11.00 2.96
C THR A 28 -5.44 -9.78 2.36
N VAL A 29 -6.18 -8.70 2.13
CA VAL A 29 -5.63 -7.42 1.62
C VAL A 29 -4.59 -6.86 2.58
N ASN A 30 -4.84 -6.88 3.89
CA ASN A 30 -3.88 -6.37 4.89
C ASN A 30 -2.56 -7.15 4.90
N THR A 31 -2.63 -8.46 4.66
CA THR A 31 -1.45 -9.34 4.61
C THR A 31 -0.63 -9.05 3.37
N THR A 32 -1.28 -8.93 2.21
CA THR A 32 -0.63 -8.56 0.94
C THR A 32 0.06 -7.20 1.03
N VAL A 33 -0.61 -6.22 1.65
CA VAL A 33 -0.06 -4.87 1.85
C VAL A 33 1.10 -4.86 2.86
N SER A 34 1.03 -5.68 3.91
CA SER A 34 2.16 -5.83 4.83
C SER A 34 3.35 -6.55 4.18
N SER A 35 3.11 -7.47 3.25
CA SER A 35 4.19 -8.11 2.49
C SER A 35 4.81 -7.16 1.47
N SER A 36 4.02 -6.34 0.77
CA SER A 36 4.53 -5.40 -0.24
C SER A 36 5.44 -4.34 0.38
N VAL A 37 5.07 -3.78 1.54
CA VAL A 37 5.94 -2.81 2.23
C VAL A 37 7.24 -3.45 2.73
N GLY A 38 7.19 -4.68 3.22
CA GLY A 38 8.38 -5.43 3.68
C GLY A 38 9.38 -5.68 2.55
N GLU A 39 8.87 -6.14 1.40
CA GLU A 39 9.67 -6.35 0.20
C GLU A 39 10.26 -5.03 -0.33
N PHE A 40 9.47 -3.95 -0.35
CA PHE A 40 9.95 -2.63 -0.74
C PHE A 40 11.09 -2.13 0.16
N ILE A 41 10.97 -2.27 1.49
CA ILE A 41 12.05 -1.90 2.43
C ILE A 41 13.33 -2.68 2.12
N ARG A 42 13.22 -3.99 1.85
CA ARG A 42 14.36 -4.84 1.48
C ARG A 42 15.02 -4.37 0.18
N THR A 43 14.22 -4.05 -0.83
CA THR A 43 14.70 -3.55 -2.13
C THR A 43 15.45 -2.23 -1.99
N GLN A 44 14.86 -1.25 -1.28
CA GLN A 44 15.49 0.04 -1.03
C GLN A 44 16.78 -0.10 -0.22
N ARG A 45 16.79 -0.99 0.79
CA ARG A 45 17.98 -1.28 1.58
C ARG A 45 19.12 -1.84 0.71
N ASN A 46 18.80 -2.80 -0.17
CA ASN A 46 19.78 -3.39 -1.07
C ASN A 46 20.30 -2.37 -2.10
N ALA A 47 19.43 -1.54 -2.66
CA ALA A 47 19.81 -0.46 -3.59
C ALA A 47 20.73 0.59 -2.95
N ALA A 48 20.55 0.84 -1.65
CA ALA A 48 21.43 1.71 -0.87
C ALA A 48 22.70 1.02 -0.35
N GLU A 49 22.90 -0.28 -0.65
CA GLU A 49 24.02 -1.12 -0.18
C GLU A 49 24.17 -1.14 1.34
N VAL A 50 23.05 -1.00 2.06
CA VAL A 50 23.03 -0.99 3.53
C VAL A 50 22.75 -2.39 4.06
N SER A 51 23.56 -2.87 5.00
CA SER A 51 23.26 -4.14 5.68
C SER A 51 22.01 -4.01 6.57
N LEU A 52 21.29 -5.11 6.81
CA LEU A 52 20.13 -5.12 7.71
C LEU A 52 20.50 -4.59 9.11
N ARG A 53 21.69 -4.96 9.61
CA ARG A 53 22.21 -4.50 10.91
C ARG A 53 22.44 -3.00 10.93
N GLU A 54 22.99 -2.47 9.85
CA GLU A 54 23.20 -1.03 9.74
C GLU A 54 21.89 -0.25 9.65
N LEU A 55 20.94 -0.71 8.84
CA LEU A 55 19.62 -0.08 8.76
C LEU A 55 18.92 -0.09 10.13
N SER A 56 18.96 -1.21 10.85
CA SER A 56 18.36 -1.31 12.18
C SER A 56 18.94 -0.29 13.16
N ARG A 57 20.26 -0.04 13.11
CA ARG A 57 20.91 1.00 13.93
C ARG A 57 20.44 2.41 13.54
N ARG A 58 20.44 2.74 12.24
CA ARG A 58 20.04 4.06 11.74
C ARG A 58 18.57 4.37 12.03
N ALA A 59 17.71 3.37 11.91
CA ALA A 59 16.29 3.49 12.18
C ALA A 59 15.97 3.43 13.69
N GLY A 60 16.89 2.99 14.55
CA GLY A 60 16.63 2.85 15.99
C GLY A 60 15.67 1.69 16.31
N VAL A 61 15.58 0.69 15.44
CA VAL A 61 14.73 -0.50 15.62
C VAL A 61 15.59 -1.74 15.86
N SER A 62 15.05 -2.76 16.51
CA SER A 62 15.82 -4.00 16.72
C SER A 62 16.03 -4.75 15.40
N ASN A 63 17.21 -5.34 15.24
CA ASN A 63 17.54 -6.13 14.05
C ASN A 63 16.59 -7.34 13.83
N PRO A 64 16.22 -8.12 14.86
CA PRO A 64 15.25 -9.21 14.70
C PRO A 64 13.88 -8.71 14.23
N TYR A 65 13.43 -7.56 14.73
CA TYR A 65 12.16 -6.98 14.31
C TYR A 65 12.19 -6.53 12.85
N LEU A 66 13.25 -5.81 12.44
CA LEU A 66 13.39 -5.38 11.04
C LEU A 66 13.46 -6.58 10.07
N SER A 67 14.13 -7.67 10.47
CA SER A 67 14.12 -8.93 9.71
C SER A 67 12.70 -9.51 9.53
N GLN A 68 11.85 -9.42 10.54
CA GLN A 68 10.47 -9.89 10.45
C GLN A 68 9.63 -8.98 9.54
N VAL A 69 9.86 -7.67 9.59
CA VAL A 69 9.20 -6.69 8.71
C VAL A 69 9.56 -6.92 7.25
N GLU A 70 10.85 -7.06 6.91
CA GLU A 70 11.28 -7.31 5.51
C GLU A 70 10.73 -8.61 4.91
N ARG A 71 10.32 -9.57 5.76
CA ARG A 71 9.71 -10.84 5.34
C ARG A 71 8.18 -10.82 5.36
N GLY A 72 7.57 -9.68 5.68
CA GLY A 72 6.11 -9.56 5.82
C GLY A 72 5.52 -10.29 7.04
N LEU A 73 6.34 -10.77 7.98
CA LEU A 73 5.89 -11.51 9.17
C LEU A 73 5.37 -10.59 10.28
N ARG A 74 5.72 -9.31 10.21
CA ARG A 74 5.28 -8.28 11.16
C ARG A 74 4.83 -7.05 10.43
N LYS A 75 3.66 -6.54 10.83
CA LYS A 75 3.15 -5.27 10.38
C LYS A 75 3.76 -4.13 11.22
N PRO A 76 4.55 -3.23 10.62
CA PRO A 76 5.09 -2.08 11.32
C PRO A 76 4.01 -1.01 11.57
N SER A 77 4.16 -0.23 12.64
CA SER A 77 3.35 0.97 12.86
C SER A 77 3.83 2.13 11.98
N ALA A 78 3.01 3.17 11.83
CA ALA A 78 3.39 4.38 11.10
C ALA A 78 4.67 5.03 11.67
N GLU A 79 4.82 5.05 13.00
CA GLU A 79 6.03 5.57 13.65
C GLU A 79 7.29 4.78 13.26
N ILE A 80 7.18 3.44 13.25
CA ILE A 80 8.29 2.57 12.85
C ILE A 80 8.61 2.73 11.36
N LEU A 81 7.60 2.86 10.50
CA LEU A 81 7.81 3.17 9.09
C LEU A 81 8.53 4.51 8.91
N ALA A 82 8.18 5.55 9.67
CA ALA A 82 8.89 6.82 9.64
C ALA A 82 10.36 6.69 10.06
N GLN A 83 10.64 5.90 11.09
CA GLN A 83 11.99 5.59 11.55
C GLN A 83 12.81 4.86 10.47
N ILE A 84 12.23 3.84 9.83
CA ILE A 84 12.86 3.11 8.74
C ILE A 84 13.11 4.02 7.53
N ALA A 85 12.14 4.87 7.16
CA ALA A 85 12.28 5.86 6.08
C ALA A 85 13.48 6.78 6.32
N ARG A 86 13.62 7.31 7.55
CA ARG A 86 14.78 8.13 7.95
C ARG A 86 16.08 7.35 7.83
N GLY A 87 16.10 6.08 8.26
CA GLY A 87 17.29 5.22 8.15
C GLY A 87 17.72 4.93 6.69
N LEU A 88 16.74 4.86 5.79
CA LEU A 88 16.94 4.68 4.33
C LEU A 88 17.12 6.00 3.57
N LYS A 89 16.93 7.16 4.23
CA LYS A 89 16.93 8.49 3.62
C LYS A 89 15.92 8.64 2.47
N ILE A 90 14.72 8.06 2.64
CA ILE A 90 13.60 8.19 1.71
C ILE A 90 12.41 8.88 2.38
N SER A 91 11.41 9.29 1.59
CA SER A 91 10.18 9.86 2.15
C SER A 91 9.39 8.80 2.92
N ALA A 92 8.92 9.15 4.12
CA ALA A 92 8.01 8.30 4.90
C ALA A 92 6.67 8.10 4.19
N GLU A 93 6.26 9.08 3.37
CA GLU A 93 5.04 9.01 2.56
C GLU A 93 5.04 7.79 1.64
N THR A 94 6.17 7.53 0.97
CA THR A 94 6.34 6.37 0.09
C THR A 94 6.11 5.05 0.84
N LEU A 95 6.61 4.94 2.08
CA LEU A 95 6.38 3.75 2.90
C LEU A 95 4.92 3.65 3.39
N TYR A 96 4.27 4.78 3.65
CA TYR A 96 2.85 4.80 4.02
C TYR A 96 1.94 4.39 2.86
N GLU A 97 2.26 4.81 1.64
CA GLU A 97 1.57 4.36 0.42
C GLU A 97 1.74 2.85 0.24
N GLN A 98 2.97 2.33 0.33
CA GLN A 98 3.23 0.89 0.21
C GLN A 98 2.58 0.07 1.33
N ALA A 99 2.43 0.65 2.52
CA ALA A 99 1.73 0.04 3.65
C ALA A 99 0.20 0.24 3.61
N GLY A 100 -0.34 0.88 2.57
CA GLY A 100 -1.77 1.19 2.43
C GLY A 100 -2.33 2.09 3.54
N ILE A 101 -1.45 2.75 4.30
CA ILE A 101 -1.81 3.71 5.35
C ILE A 101 -2.20 5.04 4.73
N LEU A 102 -1.57 5.37 3.59
CA LEU A 102 -1.89 6.55 2.82
C LEU A 102 -2.42 6.14 1.45
N ASP A 103 -3.68 6.45 1.18
CA ASP A 103 -4.21 6.38 -0.18
C ASP A 103 -3.75 7.63 -0.92
N ARG A 104 -3.08 7.47 -2.05
CA ARG A 104 -2.64 8.57 -2.92
C ARG A 104 -3.81 9.48 -3.33
N ARG A 105 -5.03 8.94 -3.37
CA ARG A 105 -6.28 9.70 -3.62
C ARG A 105 -6.66 10.65 -2.47
N SER A 106 -6.18 10.38 -1.24
CA SER A 106 -6.32 11.32 -0.11
C SER A 106 -5.32 12.47 -0.19
N GLY A 107 -4.12 12.25 -0.73
CA GLY A 107 -3.14 13.32 -1.00
C GLY A 107 -3.65 14.35 -2.04
N THR A 108 -4.40 13.88 -3.04
CA THR A 108 -5.12 14.75 -3.99
C THR A 108 -6.17 15.62 -3.30
N ALA A 109 -6.94 15.06 -2.37
CA ALA A 109 -7.96 15.82 -1.65
C ALA A 109 -7.34 16.95 -0.79
N GLY A 110 -6.22 16.68 -0.12
CA GLY A 110 -5.49 17.69 0.67
C GLY A 110 -4.89 18.80 -0.19
N THR A 111 -4.30 18.44 -1.34
CA THR A 111 -3.72 19.41 -2.28
C THR A 111 -4.80 20.33 -2.86
N VAL A 112 -5.92 19.77 -3.31
CA VAL A 112 -7.08 20.53 -3.82
C VAL A 112 -7.64 21.47 -2.76
N ALA A 113 -7.72 21.03 -1.50
CA ALA A 113 -8.16 21.87 -0.40
C ALA A 113 -7.19 23.04 -0.13
N ALA A 114 -5.89 22.79 -0.16
CA ALA A 114 -4.87 23.83 0.00
C ALA A 114 -4.92 24.89 -1.10
N LEU A 115 -5.06 24.49 -2.37
CA LEU A 115 -5.20 25.44 -3.49
C LEU A 115 -6.46 26.31 -3.37
N ARG A 116 -7.57 25.75 -2.89
CA ARG A 116 -8.81 26.51 -2.69
C ARG A 116 -8.68 27.53 -1.55
N ALA A 117 -7.99 27.15 -0.47
CA ALA A 117 -7.79 27.96 0.71
C ALA A 117 -6.70 29.04 0.56
N ASP A 118 -5.90 29.00 -0.51
CA ASP A 118 -4.84 29.99 -0.74
C ASP A 118 -5.43 31.36 -1.10
N GLU A 119 -5.28 32.33 -0.18
CA GLU A 119 -5.77 33.69 -0.34
C GLU A 119 -4.93 34.54 -1.31
N ALA A 120 -3.69 34.11 -1.62
CA ALA A 120 -2.83 34.81 -2.58
C ALA A 120 -3.26 34.56 -4.04
N LEU A 121 -4.11 33.56 -4.28
CA LEU A 121 -4.58 33.20 -5.61
C LEU A 121 -5.97 33.78 -5.88
N SER A 122 -6.14 34.38 -7.07
CA SER A 122 -7.46 34.75 -7.56
C SER A 122 -8.28 33.49 -7.87
N GLU A 123 -9.62 33.59 -7.82
CA GLU A 123 -10.52 32.48 -8.17
C GLU A 123 -10.27 31.94 -9.58
N ARG A 124 -9.89 32.82 -10.52
CA ARG A 124 -9.48 32.41 -11.87
C ARG A 124 -8.19 31.58 -11.86
N HIS A 125 -7.19 31.96 -11.07
CA HIS A 125 -5.94 31.22 -10.96
C HIS A 125 -6.15 29.86 -10.26
N LYS A 126 -6.97 29.82 -9.22
CA LYS A 126 -7.37 28.57 -8.57
C LYS A 126 -8.03 27.63 -9.55
N ALA A 127 -8.99 28.11 -10.36
CA ALA A 127 -9.68 27.30 -11.35
C ALA A 127 -8.72 26.66 -12.37
N VAL A 128 -7.79 27.46 -12.92
CA VAL A 128 -6.80 26.96 -13.90
C VAL A 128 -5.84 25.95 -13.27
N LEU A 129 -5.35 26.22 -12.06
CA LEU A 129 -4.43 25.31 -11.37
C LEU A 129 -5.10 23.98 -11.00
N LEU A 130 -6.36 24.03 -10.59
CA LEU A 130 -7.15 22.82 -10.30
C LEU A 130 -7.41 22.01 -11.57
N GLU A 131 -7.78 22.65 -12.67
CA GLU A 131 -7.97 21.99 -13.97
C GLU A 131 -6.69 21.29 -14.45
N LEU A 132 -5.56 21.99 -14.37
CA LEU A 132 -4.25 21.45 -14.76
C LEU A 132 -3.83 20.28 -13.85
N TYR A 133 -4.04 20.43 -12.55
CA TYR A 133 -3.75 19.40 -11.56
C TYR A 133 -4.58 18.13 -11.78
N GLU A 134 -5.89 18.27 -11.99
CA GLU A 134 -6.78 17.15 -12.28
C GLU A 134 -6.41 16.42 -13.58
N THR A 135 -5.96 17.17 -14.58
CA THR A 135 -5.51 16.62 -15.87
C THR A 135 -4.25 15.78 -15.68
N TYR A 136 -3.20 16.34 -15.07
CA TYR A 136 -1.94 15.63 -14.88
C TYR A 136 -2.05 14.42 -13.95
N THR A 137 -2.85 14.53 -12.87
CA THR A 137 -3.05 13.40 -11.96
C THR A 137 -3.78 12.24 -12.64
N ARG A 138 -4.75 12.54 -13.52
CA ARG A 138 -5.46 11.54 -14.33
C ARG A 138 -4.53 10.85 -15.33
N GLU A 139 -3.71 11.62 -16.03
CA GLU A 139 -2.72 11.10 -16.99
C GLU A 139 -1.69 10.22 -16.30
N HIS A 140 -1.13 10.68 -15.18
CA HIS A 140 -0.15 9.94 -14.40
C HIS A 140 -0.72 8.64 -13.83
N ALA A 141 -1.97 8.66 -13.33
CA ALA A 141 -2.65 7.45 -12.87
C ALA A 141 -2.84 6.43 -14.01
N ALA A 142 -3.22 6.89 -15.21
CA ALA A 142 -3.35 6.04 -16.38
C ALA A 142 -2.01 5.44 -16.83
N GLN A 143 -0.93 6.21 -16.73
CA GLN A 143 0.42 5.74 -17.06
C GLN A 143 0.91 4.67 -16.08
N LEU A 144 0.75 4.89 -14.77
CA LEU A 144 1.09 3.89 -13.75
C LEU A 144 0.29 2.59 -13.91
N ALA A 145 -1.00 2.69 -14.22
CA ALA A 145 -1.83 1.50 -14.46
C ALA A 145 -1.33 0.71 -15.68
N ARG A 146 -0.86 1.38 -16.74
CA ARG A 146 -0.24 0.74 -17.90
C ARG A 146 1.09 0.07 -17.55
N GLU A 147 1.92 0.74 -16.75
CA GLU A 147 3.21 0.19 -16.30
C GLU A 147 3.02 -1.04 -15.39
N GLN A 148 2.03 -1.01 -14.50
CA GLN A 148 1.68 -2.16 -13.65
C GLN A 148 1.07 -3.33 -14.43
N ALA A 149 0.25 -3.05 -15.45
CA ALA A 149 -0.27 -4.08 -16.35
C ALA A 149 0.81 -4.65 -17.29
N ALA A 150 1.89 -3.91 -17.53
CA ALA A 150 3.03 -4.31 -18.34
C ALA A 150 4.14 -5.02 -17.55
N ALA A 151 4.05 -5.13 -16.22
CA ALA A 151 5.00 -5.88 -15.43
C ALA A 151 4.88 -7.39 -15.77
N PRO A 152 5.98 -8.07 -16.16
CA PRO A 152 5.91 -9.46 -16.58
C PRO A 152 5.54 -10.35 -15.38
N THR A 153 4.47 -11.13 -15.55
CA THR A 153 4.31 -12.38 -14.83
C THR A 153 5.60 -13.18 -15.04
N THR A 154 6.41 -13.28 -14.00
CA THR A 154 7.48 -14.26 -13.92
C THR A 154 6.79 -15.62 -13.82
N THR A 155 6.37 -16.16 -14.96
CA THR A 155 6.03 -17.56 -15.12
C THR A 155 7.34 -18.31 -14.94
N ALA A 156 7.43 -19.05 -13.83
CA ALA A 156 8.54 -19.93 -13.50
C ALA A 156 8.96 -20.78 -14.72
N PRO A 157 10.26 -21.05 -14.92
CA PRO A 157 10.67 -21.99 -15.95
C PRO A 157 10.14 -23.38 -15.61
N THR A 158 9.34 -23.94 -16.50
CA THR A 158 8.95 -25.36 -16.50
C THR A 158 10.20 -26.23 -16.37
N PRO A 159 10.31 -27.12 -15.36
CA PRO A 159 11.38 -28.11 -15.37
C PRO A 159 11.11 -29.11 -16.49
N THR A 160 12.06 -29.21 -17.42
CA THR A 160 12.12 -30.25 -18.45
C THR A 160 12.08 -31.64 -17.80
N PRO A 161 11.18 -32.57 -18.18
CA PRO A 161 11.34 -33.95 -17.79
C PRO A 161 12.50 -34.55 -18.59
N GLN A 162 13.57 -34.95 -17.91
CA GLN A 162 14.57 -35.83 -18.50
C GLN A 162 13.94 -37.22 -18.62
N GLU A 163 13.79 -37.67 -19.86
CA GLU A 163 13.31 -39.00 -20.22
C GLU A 163 14.42 -40.02 -19.89
N GLU A 164 14.20 -40.76 -18.80
CA GLU A 164 14.90 -41.98 -18.45
C GLU A 164 14.28 -43.11 -19.28
N THR A 165 15.01 -43.64 -20.26
CA THR A 165 14.79 -45.01 -20.76
C THR A 165 16.13 -45.63 -21.18
N ALA A 166 16.18 -46.93 -20.95
CA ALA A 166 17.33 -47.83 -20.96
C ALA A 166 17.90 -48.15 -22.36
#